data_AF-A0A3C0XKN1-F1
#
_entry.id   AF-A0A3C0XKN1-F1
#
_cell.length_a   1.000
_cell.length_b   1.000
_cell.length_c   1.000
_cell.angle_alpha   90.00
_cell.angle_beta   90.00
_cell.angle_gamma   90.00
#
_symmetry.space_group_name_H-M   'P 1'
#
loop_
_entity.id
_entity.type
_entity.pdbx_description
1 polymer ?
#
loop_
_entity_poly.entity_id
_entity_poly.type
_entity_poly.pdbx_seq_one_letter_code
_entity_poly.pdbx_strand_id
1 'polypeptide(L)' 'MVVAVVVGVIAGVDSFTSTSSDGHSFVVVFFFFKSDRDVNVASTDVRSRLDLRRATVPFDAQNP' A
#
# COMPACT_ATOMS: atom_id res chain seq x y z
N MET A 1 -6.87 -8.83 -2.94
CA MET A 1 -5.67 -9.26 -3.71
C MET A 1 -5.06 -8.16 -4.59
N VAL A 2 -5.82 -7.19 -5.11
CA VAL A 2 -5.26 -6.12 -6.00
C VAL A 2 -4.26 -5.19 -5.30
N VAL A 3 -4.48 -4.85 -4.03
CA VAL A 3 -3.64 -3.89 -3.28
C VAL A 3 -2.22 -4.41 -3.02
N ALA A 4 -2.05 -5.72 -2.77
CA ALA A 4 -0.76 -6.33 -2.46
C ALA A 4 0.29 -6.19 -3.59
N VAL A 5 -0.16 -6.25 -4.86
CA VAL A 5 0.72 -6.12 -6.03
C VAL A 5 1.21 -4.67 -6.19
N VAL A 6 0.45 -3.69 -5.72
CA VAL A 6 0.71 -2.26 -5.89
C VAL A 6 1.81 -1.78 -4.95
N VAL A 7 1.82 -2.28 -3.71
CA VAL A 7 2.81 -1.91 -2.70
C VAL A 7 4.13 -2.65 -2.89
N GLY A 8 4.14 -3.88 -3.41
CA GLY A 8 5.36 -4.67 -3.60
C GLY A 8 6.39 -4.08 -4.58
N VAL A 9 5.99 -3.14 -5.43
CA VAL A 9 6.88 -2.45 -6.37
C VAL A 9 7.39 -1.09 -5.86
N ILE A 10 6.98 -0.66 -4.66
CA ILE A 10 7.50 0.56 -4.04
C ILE A 10 8.94 0.29 -3.61
N ALA A 11 9.86 1.19 -3.96
CA ALA A 11 11.25 1.06 -3.55
C ALA A 11 11.33 0.89 -2.02
N GLY A 12 12.30 0.13 -1.51
CA GLY A 12 12.51 -0.04 -0.07
C GLY A 12 11.40 -0.76 0.70
N VAL A 13 10.42 -1.38 0.04
CA VAL A 13 9.56 -2.38 0.69
C VAL A 13 10.40 -3.62 0.94
N ASP A 14 10.38 -4.07 2.19
CA ASP A 14 11.04 -5.30 2.62
C ASP A 14 10.06 -6.47 2.57
N SER A 15 8.90 -6.29 3.21
CA SER A 15 7.84 -7.28 3.25
C SER A 15 6.47 -6.61 3.35
N PHE A 16 5.42 -7.35 3.03
CA PHE A 16 4.05 -6.91 3.28
C PHE A 16 3.21 -8.11 3.73
N THR A 17 2.24 -7.83 4.60
CA THR A 17 1.23 -8.79 5.01
C THR A 17 -0.15 -8.24 4.66
N SER A 18 -1.02 -9.12 4.21
CA SER A 18 -2.39 -8.76 3.87
C SER A 18 -3.34 -9.70 4.57
N THR A 19 -4.29 -9.11 5.29
CA THR A 19 -5.33 -9.83 6.02
C THR A 19 -6.67 -9.27 5.59
N SER A 20 -7.56 -10.15 5.14
CA SER A 20 -8.94 -9.81 4.83
C SER A 20 -9.87 -10.48 5.82
N SER A 21 -10.75 -9.71 6.45
CA SER A 21 -11.73 -10.18 7.45
C SER A 21 -12.97 -9.30 7.38
N ASP A 22 -14.17 -9.89 7.43
CA ASP A 22 -15.45 -9.20 7.59
C ASP A 22 -15.64 -7.95 6.74
N GLY A 23 -15.43 -8.05 5.42
CA GLY A 23 -15.58 -6.91 4.50
C GLY A 23 -14.45 -5.87 4.57
N HIS A 24 -13.50 -6.03 5.48
CA HIS A 24 -12.31 -5.21 5.59
C HIS A 24 -11.08 -5.91 5.00
N SER A 25 -10.21 -5.12 4.38
CA SER A 25 -8.91 -5.57 3.88
C SER A 25 -7.83 -4.70 4.47
N PHE A 26 -6.97 -5.28 5.30
CA PHE A 26 -5.80 -4.63 5.86
C PHE A 26 -4.56 -5.06 5.09
N VAL A 27 -3.72 -4.09 4.77
CA VAL A 27 -2.40 -4.32 4.18
C VAL A 27 -1.39 -3.58 5.02
N VAL A 28 -0.49 -4.33 5.65
CA VAL A 28 0.63 -3.77 6.42
C VAL A 28 1.88 -3.89 5.56
N VAL A 29 2.55 -2.77 5.32
CA VAL A 29 3.75 -2.69 4.49
C VAL A 29 4.93 -2.35 5.38
N PHE A 30 5.93 -3.22 5.39
CA PHE A 30 7.18 -3.00 6.10
C PHE A 30 8.22 -2.43 5.14
N PHE A 31 8.79 -1.30 5.53
CA PHE A 31 9.81 -0.61 4.75
C PHE A 31 11.16 -0.75 5.43
N PHE A 32 12.19 -1.08 4.64
CA PHE A 32 13.58 -0.93 5.05
C PHE A 32 14.02 0.50 4.75
N PHE A 33 14.04 1.33 5.78
CA PHE A 33 14.57 2.69 5.67
C PHE A 33 16.09 2.64 5.81
N LYS A 34 16.82 2.81 4.69
CA LYS A 34 18.18 3.36 4.78
C LYS A 34 18.07 4.81 5.25
N SER A 35 19.06 5.29 5.98
CA SER A 35 19.06 6.49 6.83
C SER A 35 18.40 7.77 6.27
N ASP A 36 18.24 7.89 4.96
CA ASP A 36 17.70 9.08 4.28
C ASP A 36 16.23 8.96 3.85
N ARG A 37 15.56 7.83 4.11
CA ARG A 37 14.18 7.66 3.69
C ARG A 37 13.21 7.96 4.84
N ASP A 38 12.35 8.93 4.60
CA ASP A 38 11.37 9.43 5.55
C ASP A 38 10.03 8.68 5.42
N VAL A 39 9.35 8.47 6.55
CA VAL A 39 8.05 7.77 6.61
C VAL A 39 6.96 8.50 5.80
N ASN A 40 7.01 9.83 5.72
CA ASN A 40 6.10 10.66 4.94
C ASN A 40 6.32 10.49 3.44
N VAL A 41 7.57 10.26 3.00
CA VAL A 41 7.87 9.96 1.60
C VAL A 41 7.33 8.58 1.24
N ALA A 42 7.54 7.57 2.11
CA ALA A 42 7.01 6.23 1.89
C ALA A 42 5.47 6.21 1.88
N SER A 43 4.80 6.97 2.75
CA SER A 43 3.34 7.06 2.76
C SER A 43 2.79 7.76 1.50
N THR A 44 3.47 8.80 1.03
CA THR A 44 3.12 9.50 -0.23
C THR A 44 3.26 8.57 -1.42
N ASP A 45 4.35 7.79 -1.50
CA ASP A 45 4.57 6.78 -2.56
C ASP A 45 3.45 5.74 -2.57
N VAL A 46 3.08 5.21 -1.39
CA VAL A 46 1.98 4.24 -1.25
C VAL A 46 0.67 4.82 -1.76
N ARG A 47 0.33 6.06 -1.35
CA ARG A 47 -0.92 6.71 -1.74
C ARG A 47 -0.95 6.97 -3.25
N SER A 48 0.13 7.49 -3.82
CA SER A 48 0.26 7.73 -5.26
C SER A 48 0.03 6.45 -6.08
N ARG A 49 0.59 5.32 -5.65
CA ARG A 49 0.39 4.06 -6.39
C ARG A 49 -0.99 3.47 -6.20
N LEU A 50 -1.60 3.66 -5.03
CA LEU A 50 -2.98 3.25 -4.79
C LEU A 50 -3.96 4.06 -5.65
N ASP A 51 -3.71 5.37 -5.81
CA ASP A 51 -4.51 6.25 -6.66
C ASP A 51 -4.52 5.80 -8.13
N LEU A 52 -3.39 5.29 -8.65
CA LEU A 52 -3.32 4.70 -10.01
C LEU A 52 -4.22 3.48 -10.17
N ARG A 53 -4.62 2.84 -9.07
CA ARG A 53 -5.46 1.64 -9.05
C ARG A 53 -6.84 1.91 -8.47
N ARG A 54 -7.17 3.17 -8.17
CA ARG A 54 -8.46 3.59 -7.63
C ARG A 54 -9.64 3.18 -8.51
N ALA A 55 -9.44 3.18 -9.84
CA ALA A 55 -10.43 2.71 -10.80
C ALA A 55 -10.65 1.18 -10.77
N THR A 56 -9.75 0.41 -10.15
CA THR A 56 -9.81 -1.05 -10.06
C THR A 56 -10.24 -1.57 -8.68
N VAL A 57 -10.45 -0.66 -7.72
CA VAL A 57 -11.05 -0.99 -6.42
C VAL A 57 -12.53 -0.61 -6.40
N PRO A 58 -13.38 -1.40 -5.70
CA PRO A 58 -14.79 -1.09 -5.50
C PRO A 58 -15.01 0.34 -4.97
N PHE A 59 -16.13 0.97 -5.33
CA PHE A 59 -16.42 2.39 -5.02
C PHE A 59 -16.33 2.70 -3.52
N ASP A 60 -16.83 1.80 -2.69
CA ASP A 60 -16.76 1.82 -1.23
C ASP A 60 -15.34 1.65 -0.67
N ALA A 61 -14.40 1.13 -1.47
CA ALA A 61 -12.99 0.95 -1.12
C ALA A 61 -12.06 2.00 -1.77
N GLN A 62 -12.61 3.00 -2.49
CA GLN A 62 -11.82 4.04 -3.17
C GLN A 62 -11.23 5.09 -2.23
N ASN A 63 -11.65 5.12 -0.96
CA ASN A 63 -11.13 6.05 0.05
C ASN A 63 -10.76 5.31 1.34
N PRO A 64 -9.65 4.56 1.33
CA PRO A 64 -9.14 3.84 2.49
C PRO A 64 -8.36 4.72 3.47
#